data_AF-A0A9D4RQ38-F1
#
_entry.id   AF-A0A9D4RQ38-F1
#
_cell.length_a   1.000
_cell.length_b   1.000
_cell.length_c   1.000
_cell.angle_alpha   90.00
_cell.angle_beta   90.00
_cell.angle_gamma   90.00
#
_symmetry.space_group_name_H-M   'P 1'
#
loop_
_entity.id
_entity.type
_entity.pdbx_description
1 polymer ?
#
loop_
_entity_poly.entity_id
_entity_poly.type
_entity_poly.pdbx_seq_one_letter_code
_entity_poly.pdbx_strand_id
1 'polypeptide(L)'
;MMKYVTDSHQKYFKRLKDENQESNLPKNVQLVQNRQREMESEAIKKNKDRKRKISEMEKEVEKNEVGLQEDMHAAISLFREANDRLAAAIKKKDFTEIDIAHALLDVARTKKDKATNALETCRSQRNKIESKKSKVIASYSQKEKSSISGK
;
A
#
# COMPACT_ATOMS: atom_id res chain seq x y z
N MET A 1 30.11 3.81 73.20
CA MET A 1 29.43 2.61 72.66
C MET A 1 28.25 2.91 71.74
N MET A 2 27.40 3.92 71.99
CA MET A 2 26.20 4.21 71.17
C MET A 2 26.47 4.55 69.68
N LYS A 3 27.54 5.27 69.33
CA LYS A 3 27.83 5.66 67.92
C LYS A 3 28.09 4.48 66.98
N TYR A 4 28.70 3.40 67.49
CA TYR A 4 29.03 2.21 66.70
C TYR A 4 27.77 1.42 66.30
N VAL A 5 26.72 1.46 67.12
CA VAL A 5 25.46 0.76 66.87
C VAL A 5 24.68 1.50 65.78
N THR A 6 24.63 2.83 65.81
CA THR A 6 24.01 3.65 64.76
C THR A 6 24.71 3.52 63.42
N ASP A 7 26.04 3.50 63.38
CA ASP A 7 26.81 3.34 62.13
C ASP A 7 26.64 1.95 61.52
N SER A 8 26.56 0.91 62.36
CA SER A 8 26.36 -0.47 61.91
C SER A 8 24.98 -0.67 61.29
N HIS A 9 23.94 -0.09 61.89
CA HIS A 9 22.59 -0.11 61.33
C HIS A 9 22.50 0.68 60.02
N GLN A 10 23.12 1.85 59.92
CA GLN A 10 23.15 2.62 58.66
C GLN A 10 23.84 1.87 57.53
N LYS A 11 24.96 1.18 57.80
CA LYS A 11 25.63 0.31 56.82
C LYS A 11 24.75 -0.86 56.38
N TYR A 12 24.02 -1.47 57.30
CA TYR A 12 23.08 -2.56 56.99
C TYR A 12 21.91 -2.08 56.10
N PHE A 13 21.29 -0.95 56.43
CA PHE A 13 20.23 -0.37 55.59
C PHE A 13 20.73 0.01 54.20
N LYS A 14 21.95 0.54 54.09
CA LYS A 14 22.56 0.84 52.80
C LYS A 14 22.77 -0.43 51.97
N ARG A 15 23.32 -1.49 52.57
CA ARG A 15 23.50 -2.78 51.91
C ARG A 15 22.18 -3.39 51.44
N LEU A 16 21.14 -3.38 52.27
CA LEU A 16 19.80 -3.85 51.89
C LEU A 16 19.20 -3.05 50.73
N LYS A 17 19.46 -1.75 50.67
CA LYS A 17 19.01 -0.89 49.57
C LYS A 17 19.77 -1.19 48.28
N ASP A 18 21.08 -1.38 48.39
CA ASP A 18 21.96 -1.73 47.27
C ASP A 18 21.62 -3.13 46.72
N GLU A 19 21.42 -4.15 47.57
CA GLU A 19 20.98 -5.50 47.20
C GLU A 19 19.57 -5.50 46.56
N ASN A 20 18.65 -4.66 47.07
CA ASN A 20 17.35 -4.48 46.44
C ASN A 20 17.45 -3.77 45.08
N GLN A 21 18.38 -2.83 44.90
CA GLN A 21 18.60 -2.21 43.59
C GLN A 21 19.24 -3.21 42.62
N GLU A 22 20.26 -3.94 43.04
CA GLU A 22 20.96 -4.95 42.24
C GLU A 22 20.05 -6.10 41.81
N SER A 23 19.14 -6.55 42.69
CA SER A 23 18.17 -7.60 42.33
C SER A 23 17.04 -7.12 41.41
N ASN A 24 16.75 -5.81 41.38
CA ASN A 24 15.72 -5.22 40.51
C ASN A 24 16.26 -4.72 39.16
N LEU A 25 17.57 -4.43 39.04
CA LEU A 25 18.23 -4.09 37.78
C LEU A 25 17.98 -5.14 36.66
N PRO A 26 18.22 -6.45 36.85
CA PRO A 26 18.01 -7.44 35.81
C PRO A 26 16.52 -7.58 35.43
N LYS A 27 15.60 -7.43 36.40
CA LYS A 27 14.15 -7.43 36.14
C LYS A 27 13.73 -6.25 35.27
N ASN A 28 14.26 -5.05 35.56
CA ASN A 28 14.01 -3.86 34.77
C ASN A 28 14.59 -3.96 33.35
N VAL A 29 15.82 -4.45 33.22
CA VAL A 29 16.45 -4.69 31.90
C VAL A 29 15.61 -5.67 31.08
N GLN A 30 15.15 -6.76 31.69
CA GLN A 30 14.33 -7.76 31.00
C GLN A 30 12.94 -7.22 30.63
N LEU A 31 12.33 -6.40 31.47
CA LEU A 31 11.07 -5.71 31.16
C LEU A 31 11.23 -4.78 29.96
N VAL A 32 12.32 -4.00 29.90
CA VAL A 32 12.63 -3.10 28.77
C VAL A 32 12.87 -3.91 27.50
N GLN A 33 13.65 -4.99 27.56
CA GLN A 33 13.87 -5.87 26.41
C GLN A 33 12.58 -6.51 25.90
N ASN A 34 11.69 -6.96 26.78
CA ASN A 34 10.42 -7.54 26.40
C ASN A 34 9.51 -6.51 25.72
N ARG A 35 9.39 -5.31 26.28
CA ARG A 35 8.65 -4.19 25.64
C ARG A 35 9.23 -3.84 24.27
N GLN A 36 10.55 -3.83 24.13
CA GLN A 36 11.21 -3.58 22.86
C GLN A 36 10.87 -4.65 21.81
N ARG A 37 10.92 -5.94 22.18
CA ARG A 37 10.53 -7.06 21.31
C ARG A 37 9.06 -7.01 20.92
N GLU A 38 8.17 -6.63 21.84
CA GLU A 38 6.74 -6.45 21.57
C GLU A 38 6.51 -5.33 20.54
N MET A 39 7.12 -4.16 20.74
CA MET A 39 7.04 -3.04 19.80
C MET A 39 7.58 -3.41 18.40
N GLU A 40 8.68 -4.16 18.35
CA GLU A 40 9.25 -4.64 17.08
C GLU A 40 8.31 -5.64 16.39
N SER A 41 7.73 -6.57 17.14
CA SER A 41 6.75 -7.54 16.65
C SER A 41 5.49 -6.87 16.08
N GLU A 42 4.95 -5.87 16.79
CA GLU A 42 3.81 -5.08 16.32
C GLU A 42 4.15 -4.29 15.06
N ALA A 43 5.34 -3.69 14.99
CA ALA A 43 5.80 -2.97 13.81
C ALA A 43 5.96 -3.91 12.60
N ILE A 44 6.44 -5.15 12.81
CA ILE A 44 6.54 -6.16 11.75
C ILE A 44 5.14 -6.57 11.26
N LYS A 45 4.19 -6.83 12.17
CA LYS A 45 2.80 -7.16 11.81
C LYS A 45 2.17 -6.04 10.98
N LYS A 46 2.22 -4.80 11.48
CA LYS A 46 1.68 -3.61 10.78
C LYS A 46 2.28 -3.44 9.38
N ASN A 47 3.56 -3.74 9.22
CA ASN A 47 4.20 -3.68 7.91
C ASN A 47 3.78 -4.83 6.98
N LYS A 48 3.62 -6.05 7.49
CA LYS A 48 3.07 -7.17 6.71
C LYS A 48 1.66 -6.84 6.21
N ASP A 49 0.82 -6.28 7.07
CA ASP A 49 -0.55 -5.90 6.70
C ASP A 49 -0.56 -4.78 5.65
N ARG A 50 0.33 -3.78 5.78
CA ARG A 50 0.51 -2.74 4.75
C ARG A 50 0.93 -3.33 3.40
N LYS A 51 1.87 -4.28 3.38
CA LYS A 51 2.31 -4.95 2.15
C LYS A 51 1.17 -5.74 1.50
N ARG A 52 0.39 -6.48 2.30
CA ARG A 52 -0.79 -7.22 1.83
C ARG A 52 -1.80 -6.29 1.18
N LYS A 53 -2.16 -5.20 1.87
CA LYS A 53 -3.12 -4.21 1.35
C LYS A 53 -2.64 -3.55 0.06
N ILE A 54 -1.35 -3.24 -0.06
CA ILE A 54 -0.78 -2.73 -1.30
C ILE A 54 -0.93 -3.75 -2.43
N SER A 55 -0.58 -5.01 -2.16
CA SER A 55 -0.69 -6.08 -3.16
C SER A 55 -2.13 -6.35 -3.60
N GLU A 56 -3.10 -6.28 -2.68
CA GLU A 56 -4.53 -6.37 -3.01
C GLU A 56 -4.97 -5.22 -3.93
N MET A 57 -4.58 -3.98 -3.60
CA MET A 57 -4.86 -2.82 -4.45
C MET A 57 -4.24 -2.96 -5.85
N GLU A 58 -3.04 -3.52 -5.96
CA GLU A 58 -2.39 -3.75 -7.26
C GLU A 58 -3.16 -4.72 -8.13
N LYS A 59 -3.58 -5.85 -7.56
CA LYS A 59 -4.38 -6.86 -8.28
C LYS A 59 -5.71 -6.29 -8.76
N GLU A 60 -6.33 -5.45 -7.95
CA GLU A 60 -7.59 -4.79 -8.31
C GLU A 60 -7.38 -3.82 -9.49
N VAL A 61 -6.35 -2.98 -9.43
CA VAL A 61 -6.01 -2.06 -10.54
C VAL A 61 -5.66 -2.83 -11.81
N GLU A 62 -4.87 -3.90 -11.71
CA GLU A 62 -4.50 -4.75 -12.85
C GLU A 62 -5.73 -5.41 -13.49
N LYS A 63 -6.63 -5.98 -12.68
CA LYS A 63 -7.89 -6.55 -13.17
C LYS A 63 -8.74 -5.51 -13.90
N ASN A 64 -8.82 -4.29 -13.37
CA ASN A 64 -9.56 -3.20 -13.99
C ASN A 64 -8.90 -2.77 -15.31
N GLU A 65 -7.58 -2.68 -15.38
CA GLU A 65 -6.86 -2.37 -16.63
C GLU A 65 -7.13 -3.42 -17.72
N VAL A 66 -7.14 -4.71 -17.39
CA VAL A 66 -7.47 -5.79 -18.34
C VAL A 66 -8.89 -5.62 -18.88
N GLY A 67 -9.89 -5.43 -18.01
CA GLY A 67 -11.27 -5.23 -18.45
C GLY A 67 -11.43 -3.98 -19.34
N LEU A 68 -10.70 -2.90 -19.04
CA LEU A 68 -10.71 -1.69 -19.86
C LEU A 68 -10.04 -1.88 -21.23
N GLN A 69 -9.03 -2.75 -21.32
CA GLN A 69 -8.44 -3.12 -22.60
C GLN A 69 -9.42 -3.93 -23.47
N GLU A 70 -10.20 -4.82 -22.87
CA GLU A 70 -11.28 -5.55 -23.55
C GLU A 70 -12.35 -4.58 -24.07
N ASP A 71 -12.74 -3.58 -23.27
CA ASP A 71 -13.70 -2.56 -23.68
C ASP A 71 -13.19 -1.68 -24.83
N MET A 72 -11.91 -1.31 -24.81
CA MET A 72 -11.25 -0.63 -25.92
C MET A 72 -11.24 -1.49 -27.18
N HIS A 73 -10.93 -2.78 -27.05
CA HIS A 73 -10.95 -3.70 -28.18
C HIS A 73 -12.36 -3.83 -28.78
N ALA A 74 -13.39 -3.92 -27.94
CA ALA A 74 -14.77 -3.91 -28.38
C ALA A 74 -15.14 -2.61 -29.11
N ALA A 75 -14.70 -1.45 -28.61
CA ALA A 75 -14.92 -0.17 -29.29
C ALA A 75 -14.24 -0.12 -30.67
N ILE A 76 -13.01 -0.63 -30.79
CA ILE A 76 -12.29 -0.73 -32.07
C ILE A 76 -13.05 -1.64 -33.06
N SER A 77 -13.56 -2.77 -32.59
CA SER A 77 -14.37 -3.67 -33.43
C SER A 77 -15.63 -2.99 -33.93
N LEU A 78 -16.33 -2.23 -33.08
CA LEU A 78 -17.50 -1.45 -33.49
C LEU A 78 -17.14 -0.35 -34.50
N PHE A 79 -16.01 0.34 -34.33
CA PHE A 79 -15.54 1.31 -35.34
C PHE A 79 -15.29 0.65 -36.69
N ARG A 80 -14.70 -0.54 -36.70
CA ARG A 80 -14.45 -1.29 -37.93
C ARG A 80 -15.76 -1.71 -38.60
N GLU A 81 -16.68 -2.28 -37.83
CA GLU A 81 -17.99 -2.68 -38.35
C GLU A 81 -18.76 -1.48 -38.92
N ALA A 82 -18.78 -0.36 -38.19
CA ALA A 82 -19.45 0.85 -38.65
C ALA A 82 -18.83 1.39 -39.95
N ASN A 83 -17.51 1.37 -40.07
CA ASN A 83 -16.83 1.77 -41.30
C ASN A 83 -17.15 0.85 -42.48
N ASP A 84 -17.15 -0.48 -42.27
CA ASP A 84 -17.46 -1.46 -43.30
C ASP A 84 -18.91 -1.31 -43.78
N ARG A 85 -19.85 -1.13 -42.84
CA ARG A 85 -21.26 -0.85 -43.14
C ARG A 85 -21.43 0.46 -43.90
N LEU A 86 -20.81 1.54 -43.44
CA LEU A 86 -20.90 2.86 -44.08
C LEU A 86 -20.36 2.82 -45.51
N ALA A 87 -19.21 2.15 -45.74
CA ALA A 87 -18.63 2.00 -47.07
C ALA A 87 -19.54 1.20 -48.02
N ALA A 88 -20.19 0.15 -47.53
CA ALA A 88 -21.16 -0.62 -48.30
C ALA A 88 -22.44 0.18 -48.58
N ALA A 89 -22.95 0.91 -47.58
CA ALA A 89 -24.15 1.70 -47.65
C ALA A 89 -24.02 2.86 -48.65
N ILE A 90 -22.88 3.57 -48.66
CA ILE A 90 -22.58 4.62 -49.63
C ILE A 90 -22.61 4.10 -51.07
N LYS A 91 -22.02 2.92 -51.31
CA LYS A 91 -22.04 2.29 -52.66
C LYS A 91 -23.44 1.93 -53.11
N LYS A 92 -24.28 1.46 -52.17
CA LYS A 92 -25.68 1.07 -52.43
C LYS A 92 -26.67 2.23 -52.36
N LYS A 93 -26.23 3.41 -51.93
CA LYS A 93 -27.09 4.57 -51.57
C LYS A 93 -28.19 4.19 -50.56
N ASP A 94 -27.85 3.29 -49.63
CA ASP A 94 -28.76 2.83 -48.60
C ASP A 94 -28.66 3.75 -47.38
N PHE A 95 -29.60 4.71 -47.27
CA PHE A 95 -29.61 5.67 -46.18
C PHE A 95 -29.92 5.03 -44.82
N THR A 96 -30.63 3.91 -44.80
CA THR A 96 -30.95 3.22 -43.53
C THR A 96 -29.70 2.60 -42.91
N GLU A 97 -28.85 1.98 -43.73
CA GLU A 97 -27.55 1.47 -43.26
C GLU A 97 -26.55 2.59 -42.93
N ILE A 98 -26.66 3.76 -43.56
CA ILE A 98 -25.89 4.95 -43.14
C ILE A 98 -26.26 5.36 -41.72
N ASP A 99 -27.56 5.41 -41.40
CA ASP A 99 -28.04 5.76 -40.05
C ASP A 99 -27.62 4.72 -39.01
N ILE A 100 -27.69 3.43 -39.35
CA ILE A 100 -27.22 2.34 -38.47
C ILE A 100 -25.71 2.45 -38.23
N ALA A 101 -24.92 2.70 -39.28
CA ALA A 101 -23.48 2.88 -39.16
C ALA A 101 -23.12 4.11 -38.29
N HIS A 102 -23.84 5.22 -38.45
CA HIS A 102 -23.69 6.39 -37.56
C HIS A 102 -24.00 6.06 -36.10
N ALA A 103 -25.10 5.35 -35.83
CA ALA A 103 -25.43 4.92 -34.47
C ALA A 103 -24.35 4.02 -33.85
N LEU A 104 -23.79 3.10 -34.64
CA LEU A 104 -22.66 2.25 -34.21
C LEU A 104 -21.40 3.08 -33.90
N LEU A 105 -21.09 4.11 -34.70
CA LEU A 105 -19.97 5.02 -34.43
C LEU A 105 -20.15 5.76 -33.10
N ASP A 106 -21.36 6.21 -32.79
CA ASP A 106 -21.63 6.91 -31.53
C ASP A 106 -21.52 5.99 -30.32
N VAL A 107 -21.99 4.74 -30.44
CA VAL A 107 -21.77 3.71 -29.41
C VAL A 107 -20.27 3.42 -29.25
N ALA A 108 -19.53 3.29 -30.34
CA ALA A 108 -18.09 3.05 -30.30
C ALA A 108 -17.32 4.21 -29.64
N ARG A 109 -17.67 5.46 -29.96
CA ARG A 109 -17.11 6.68 -29.35
C ARG A 109 -17.36 6.72 -27.85
N THR A 110 -18.63 6.58 -27.45
CA THR A 110 -18.99 6.62 -26.02
C THR A 110 -18.29 5.51 -25.23
N LYS A 111 -18.14 4.32 -25.81
CA LYS A 111 -17.41 3.21 -25.18
C LYS A 111 -15.91 3.50 -25.07
N LYS A 112 -15.28 4.03 -26.12
CA LYS A 112 -13.88 4.46 -26.13
C LYS A 112 -13.62 5.53 -25.07
N ASP A 113 -14.47 6.55 -25.00
CA ASP A 113 -14.27 7.68 -24.09
C ASP A 113 -14.43 7.26 -22.63
N LYS A 114 -15.44 6.43 -22.33
CA LYS A 114 -15.59 5.81 -20.99
C LYS A 114 -14.37 4.99 -20.61
N ALA A 115 -13.88 4.13 -21.51
CA ALA A 115 -12.70 3.32 -21.25
C ALA A 115 -11.43 4.18 -21.05
N THR A 116 -11.29 5.26 -21.83
CA THR A 116 -10.16 6.19 -21.71
C THR A 116 -10.17 6.92 -20.36
N ASN A 117 -11.32 7.46 -19.94
CA ASN A 117 -11.46 8.13 -18.64
C ASN A 117 -11.21 7.17 -17.46
N ALA A 118 -11.67 5.93 -17.59
CA ALA A 118 -11.41 4.91 -16.58
C ALA A 118 -9.92 4.51 -16.53
N LEU A 119 -9.23 4.44 -17.67
CA LEU A 119 -7.78 4.20 -17.73
C LEU A 119 -6.97 5.31 -17.06
N GLU A 120 -7.37 6.57 -17.22
CA GLU A 120 -6.75 7.69 -16.48
C GLU A 120 -6.94 7.56 -14.97
N THR A 121 -8.11 7.10 -14.54
CA THR A 121 -8.39 6.81 -13.13
C THR A 121 -7.49 5.68 -12.61
N CYS A 122 -7.33 4.58 -13.37
CA CYS A 122 -6.42 3.49 -13.05
C CYS A 122 -4.97 3.97 -12.95
N ARG A 123 -4.51 4.83 -13.88
CA ARG A 123 -3.17 5.45 -13.82
C ARG A 123 -2.97 6.26 -12.55
N SER A 124 -3.96 7.07 -12.16
CA SER A 124 -3.91 7.83 -10.90
C SER A 124 -3.84 6.91 -9.67
N GLN A 125 -4.61 5.83 -9.67
CA GLN A 125 -4.56 4.82 -8.61
C GLN A 125 -3.18 4.14 -8.55
N ARG A 126 -2.59 3.80 -9.69
CA ARG A 126 -1.25 3.22 -9.79
C ARG A 126 -0.18 4.15 -9.19
N ASN A 127 -0.23 5.44 -9.52
CA ASN A 127 0.67 6.44 -8.94
C ASN A 127 0.53 6.54 -7.41
N LYS A 128 -0.70 6.43 -6.88
CA LYS A 128 -0.95 6.40 -5.43
C LYS A 128 -0.39 5.14 -4.78
N ILE A 129 -0.51 3.98 -5.43
CA ILE A 129 0.06 2.72 -4.97
C ILE A 129 1.59 2.84 -4.93
N GLU A 130 2.20 3.37 -5.99
CA GLU A 130 3.65 3.52 -6.08
C GLU A 130 4.18 4.45 -4.98
N SER A 131 3.52 5.58 -4.75
CA SER A 131 3.84 6.47 -3.62
C SER A 131 3.76 5.75 -2.26
N LYS A 132 2.75 4.90 -2.05
CA LYS A 132 2.63 4.10 -0.82
C LYS A 132 3.78 3.09 -0.69
N LYS A 133 4.17 2.44 -1.78
CA LYS A 133 5.33 1.53 -1.79
C LYS A 133 6.61 2.26 -1.44
N SER A 134 6.89 3.40 -2.06
CA SER A 134 8.09 4.19 -1.78
C SER A 134 8.15 4.60 -0.30
N LYS A 135 7.01 4.99 0.30
CA LYS A 135 6.93 5.30 1.74
C LYS A 135 7.23 4.09 2.63
N VAL A 136 6.74 2.91 2.26
CA VAL A 136 7.04 1.66 2.97
C VAL A 136 8.54 1.38 2.90
N ILE A 137 9.15 1.46 1.71
CA ILE A 137 10.60 1.26 1.52
C ILE A 137 11.42 2.26 2.32
N ALA A 138 11.09 3.56 2.24
CA ALA A 138 11.78 4.61 2.99
C ALA A 138 11.75 4.38 4.51
N SER A 139 10.62 3.87 5.04
CA SER A 139 10.50 3.53 6.46
C SER A 139 11.41 2.38 6.90
N TYR A 140 11.78 1.48 5.99
CA TYR A 140 12.78 0.43 6.25
C TYR A 140 14.20 1.02 6.23
N SER A 141 14.53 1.83 5.22
CA SER A 141 15.85 2.45 5.10
C SER A 141 16.18 3.40 6.25
N GLN A 142 15.20 4.11 6.81
CA GLN A 142 15.42 4.94 7.99
C GLN A 142 15.69 4.10 9.24
N LYS A 143 14.98 2.98 9.44
CA LYS A 143 15.25 2.06 10.56
C LYS A 143 16.65 1.45 10.48
N GLU A 144 17.13 1.07 9.30
CA GLU A 144 18.49 0.56 9.13
C GLU A 144 19.55 1.61 9.49
N LYS A 145 19.37 2.87 9.07
CA LYS A 145 20.30 3.97 9.40
C LYS A 145 20.31 4.27 10.91
N SER A 146 19.16 4.27 11.58
CA SER A 146 19.07 4.45 13.04
C SER A 146 19.74 3.31 13.82
N SER A 147 19.64 2.06 13.32
CA SER A 147 20.29 0.90 13.94
C SER A 147 21.81 0.85 13.74
N ILE A 148 22.33 1.50 12.69
CA ILE A 148 23.77 1.58 12.38
C ILE A 148 24.43 2.77 13.09
N SER A 149 23.73 3.90 13.25
CA SER A 149 24.24 5.11 13.92
C SER A 149 24.22 5.05 15.45
N GLY A 150 23.64 4.00 16.05
CA GLY A 150 23.56 3.78 17.49
C GLY A 150 24.64 2.86 18.07
N LYS A 151 25.70 2.57 17.30
CA LYS A 151 26.92 1.90 17.76
C LYS A 151 28.08 2.89 17.76
#